data_AF-A0A6J7EE75-F1
#
_entry.id   AF-A0A6J7EE75-F1
#
_cell.length_a   1.000
_cell.length_b   1.000
_cell.length_c   1.000
_cell.angle_alpha   90.00
_cell.angle_beta   90.00
_cell.angle_gamma   90.00
#
_symmetry.space_group_name_H-M   'P 1'
#
loop_
_entity.id
_entity.type
_entity.pdbx_description
1 polymer ?
#
loop_
_entity_poly.entity_id
_entity_poly.type
_entity_poly.pdbx_seq_one_letter_code
_entity_poly.pdbx_strand_id
1 'polypeptide(L)'
;MTLRIGFKTVTALLTASLVVGLTACGGSSKSTTSTSKAKPTTAAQSRTITSGSITLAINPGTASKLKAAGVKVVPEGTGRTVASAAVLPAVGGRIVTKSLIGSVHTAASLTFAQGSKKVTFTNVALNTESRKITGSYKKTRVAIYQLRLKSLTRTVNKDGALVGSKISVVLSSSAASILNKALGVTVFRGKQPFGTATFRAMTKSKSSKKKSSSKKSSTKKKSSSTTTTTTSAK
;
A
#
# COMPACT_ATOMS: atom_id res chain seq x y z
N MET A 1 26.06 -35.03 22.26
CA MET A 1 24.92 -35.01 23.22
C MET A 1 23.68 -34.54 22.49
N THR A 2 22.78 -35.46 22.16
CA THR A 2 21.61 -35.22 21.30
C THR A 2 20.36 -35.14 22.16
N LEU A 3 19.82 -33.94 22.36
CA LEU A 3 18.63 -33.71 23.19
C LEU A 3 17.38 -33.68 22.30
N ARG A 4 16.59 -34.76 22.33
CA ARG A 4 15.28 -34.85 21.66
C ARG A 4 14.18 -34.36 22.61
N ILE A 5 13.52 -33.26 22.28
CA ILE A 5 12.37 -32.75 23.04
C ILE A 5 11.11 -32.96 22.19
N GLY A 6 10.25 -33.89 22.63
CA GLY A 6 8.96 -34.17 22.04
C GLY A 6 7.91 -33.14 22.47
N PHE A 7 7.26 -32.50 21.50
CA PHE A 7 6.11 -31.64 21.75
C PHE A 7 4.81 -32.41 21.52
N LYS A 8 4.04 -32.58 22.60
CA LYS A 8 2.68 -33.13 22.57
C LYS A 8 1.71 -32.10 21.99
N THR A 9 0.93 -32.53 21.00
CA THR A 9 -0.17 -31.78 20.39
C THR A 9 -1.39 -31.80 21.32
N VAL A 10 -1.91 -30.62 21.67
CA VAL A 10 -3.21 -30.48 22.34
C VAL A 10 -4.19 -29.91 21.31
N THR A 11 -5.13 -30.75 20.91
CA THR A 11 -6.25 -30.42 20.02
C THR A 11 -7.41 -29.98 20.89
N ALA A 12 -7.83 -28.72 20.78
CA ALA A 12 -9.05 -28.23 21.41
C ALA A 12 -10.06 -27.83 20.32
N LEU A 13 -11.08 -28.69 20.15
CA LEU A 13 -12.32 -28.40 19.45
C LEU A 13 -13.19 -27.52 20.35
N LEU A 14 -13.64 -26.36 19.86
CA LEU A 14 -14.74 -25.62 20.47
C LEU A 14 -15.74 -25.21 19.38
N THR A 15 -16.81 -25.98 19.30
CA THR A 15 -18.09 -25.69 18.64
C THR A 15 -18.99 -24.91 19.59
N ALA A 16 -19.57 -23.79 19.15
CA ALA A 16 -20.80 -23.25 19.74
C ALA A 16 -21.49 -22.28 18.77
N SER A 17 -22.68 -22.68 18.35
CA SER A 17 -23.69 -21.97 17.58
C SER A 17 -24.35 -20.86 18.41
N LEU A 18 -24.79 -19.74 17.80
CA LEU A 18 -25.82 -18.87 18.39
C LEU A 18 -26.61 -18.03 17.35
N VAL A 19 -27.82 -18.53 17.11
CA VAL A 19 -29.15 -17.87 17.09
C VAL A 19 -29.35 -16.52 16.37
N VAL A 20 -30.30 -16.59 15.43
CA VAL A 20 -30.98 -15.51 14.72
C VAL A 20 -32.00 -14.82 15.65
N GLY A 21 -31.98 -13.48 15.71
CA GLY A 21 -33.01 -12.67 16.34
C GLY A 21 -33.57 -11.62 15.38
N LEU A 22 -34.79 -11.83 14.89
CA LEU A 22 -35.66 -10.80 14.33
C LEU A 22 -36.28 -9.99 15.47
N THR A 23 -36.47 -8.68 15.29
CA THR A 23 -37.66 -7.86 15.67
C THR A 23 -37.27 -6.40 15.89
N ALA A 24 -37.94 -5.48 15.18
CA ALA A 24 -38.62 -4.30 15.72
C ALA A 24 -38.94 -3.32 14.57
N CYS A 25 -40.20 -3.37 14.13
CA CYS A 25 -40.90 -2.31 13.43
C CYS A 25 -41.37 -1.27 14.46
N GLY A 26 -41.39 0.02 14.09
CA GLY A 26 -42.17 1.03 14.81
C GLY A 26 -41.42 2.32 15.11
N GLY A 27 -41.77 3.40 14.41
CA GLY A 27 -41.30 4.74 14.74
C GLY A 27 -41.50 5.76 13.63
N SER A 28 -42.75 6.05 13.27
CA SER A 28 -43.10 7.20 12.43
C SER A 28 -42.76 8.49 13.18
N SER A 29 -41.81 9.27 12.66
CA SER A 29 -41.62 10.67 13.07
C SER A 29 -41.20 11.49 11.84
N LYS A 30 -42.16 12.28 11.35
CA LYS A 30 -41.95 13.37 10.38
C LYS A 30 -40.94 14.35 10.99
N SER A 31 -39.69 14.29 10.52
CA SER A 31 -38.75 15.39 10.71
C SER A 31 -38.68 16.18 9.41
N THR A 32 -38.99 17.47 9.52
CA THR A 32 -38.92 18.46 8.46
C THR A 32 -37.46 18.65 8.04
N THR A 33 -37.08 17.99 6.95
CA THR A 33 -35.78 18.15 6.30
C THR A 33 -35.65 19.55 5.71
N SER A 34 -35.16 20.50 6.50
CA SER A 34 -34.52 21.70 6.00
C SER A 34 -33.26 21.27 5.24
N THR A 35 -33.41 21.11 3.93
CA THR A 35 -32.32 20.87 2.99
C THR A 35 -31.45 22.12 2.89
N SER A 36 -30.64 22.32 3.94
CA SER A 36 -29.43 23.13 3.89
C SER A 36 -28.53 22.48 2.86
N LYS A 37 -28.63 22.95 1.61
CA LYS A 37 -27.80 22.54 0.48
C LYS A 37 -26.36 22.97 0.80
N ALA A 38 -25.66 22.14 1.57
CA ALA A 38 -24.28 22.35 1.92
C ALA A 38 -23.48 22.46 0.62
N LYS A 39 -22.99 23.67 0.34
CA LYS A 39 -22.04 23.96 -0.72
C LYS A 39 -20.92 22.91 -0.64
N PRO A 40 -20.58 22.19 -1.73
CA PRO A 40 -19.56 21.16 -1.68
C PRO A 40 -18.26 21.79 -1.19
N THR A 41 -17.88 21.44 0.04
CA THR A 41 -16.63 21.82 0.67
C THR A 41 -15.52 21.23 -0.17
N THR A 42 -14.85 22.08 -0.96
CA THR A 42 -13.65 21.80 -1.77
C THR A 42 -13.32 20.32 -1.87
N ALA A 43 -13.92 19.62 -2.85
CA ALA A 43 -13.64 18.21 -3.12
C ALA A 43 -12.12 18.01 -3.08
N ALA A 44 -11.66 17.26 -2.08
CA ALA A 44 -10.25 17.18 -1.76
C ALA A 44 -9.52 16.69 -3.01
N GLN A 45 -8.67 17.55 -3.60
CA GLN A 45 -8.12 17.31 -4.92
C GLN A 45 -7.19 16.10 -4.88
N SER A 46 -7.75 14.93 -5.20
CA SER A 46 -6.99 13.71 -5.44
C SER A 46 -6.16 13.89 -6.70
N ARG A 47 -4.86 13.65 -6.59
CA ARG A 47 -3.92 13.73 -7.70
C ARG A 47 -3.28 12.39 -7.95
N THR A 48 -3.03 12.09 -9.22
CA THR A 48 -2.28 10.91 -9.64
C THR A 48 -0.79 11.13 -9.39
N ILE A 49 -0.15 10.13 -8.79
CA ILE A 49 1.29 10.10 -8.54
C ILE A 49 1.96 9.68 -9.84
N THR A 50 2.95 10.47 -10.29
CA THR A 50 3.73 10.18 -11.51
C THR A 50 5.05 9.51 -11.19
N SER A 51 5.66 9.88 -10.06
CA SER A 51 6.92 9.33 -9.58
C SER A 51 7.09 9.61 -8.10
N GLY A 52 8.03 8.95 -7.45
CA GLY A 52 8.29 9.17 -6.03
C GLY A 52 9.09 8.05 -5.39
N SER A 53 9.03 7.97 -4.07
CA SER A 53 9.63 6.88 -3.31
C SER A 53 8.88 6.62 -2.02
N ILE A 54 8.96 5.38 -1.53
CA ILE A 54 8.60 4.99 -0.17
C ILE A 54 9.89 4.55 0.50
N THR A 55 10.22 5.18 1.62
CA THR A 55 11.37 4.84 2.46
C THR A 55 10.85 4.20 3.72
N LEU A 56 11.29 2.98 4.01
CA LEU A 56 11.00 2.24 5.23
C LEU A 56 12.28 2.17 6.06
N ALA A 57 12.36 3.00 7.10
CA ALA A 57 13.44 2.97 8.07
C ALA A 57 13.11 1.95 9.16
N ILE A 58 14.00 0.99 9.40
CA ILE A 58 13.82 -0.03 10.44
C ILE A 58 14.22 0.56 11.79
N ASN A 59 13.40 0.35 12.83
CA ASN A 59 13.76 0.79 14.18
C ASN A 59 15.05 0.08 14.64
N PRO A 60 16.03 0.78 15.25
CA PRO A 60 17.28 0.18 15.71
C PRO A 60 17.12 -1.07 16.58
N GLY A 61 16.13 -1.09 17.48
CA GLY A 61 15.85 -2.25 18.33
C GLY A 61 15.32 -3.45 17.54
N THR A 62 14.50 -3.20 16.52
CA THR A 62 14.04 -4.25 15.60
C THR A 62 15.16 -4.71 14.68
N ALA A 63 15.97 -3.80 14.14
CA ALA A 63 17.13 -4.13 13.32
C ALA A 63 18.13 -5.03 14.07
N SER A 64 18.37 -4.74 15.36
CA SER A 64 19.25 -5.55 16.21
C SER A 64 18.70 -6.96 16.40
N LYS A 65 17.39 -7.10 16.67
CA LYS A 65 16.72 -8.42 16.77
C LYS A 65 16.78 -9.21 15.47
N LEU A 66 16.57 -8.55 14.33
CA LEU A 66 16.66 -9.18 13.01
C LEU A 66 18.09 -9.64 12.73
N LYS A 67 19.08 -8.80 13.02
CA LYS A 67 20.50 -9.15 12.88
C LYS A 67 20.88 -10.35 13.76
N ALA A 68 20.44 -10.37 15.02
CA ALA A 68 20.68 -11.49 15.93
C ALA A 68 20.03 -12.80 15.44
N ALA A 69 18.87 -12.71 14.77
CA ALA A 69 18.22 -13.85 14.14
C ALA A 69 18.81 -14.22 12.75
N GLY A 70 19.85 -13.51 12.29
CA GLY A 70 20.43 -13.71 10.96
C GLY A 70 19.51 -13.30 9.80
N VAL A 71 18.50 -12.48 10.08
CA VAL A 71 17.50 -12.04 9.08
C VAL A 71 17.90 -10.69 8.49
N LYS A 72 17.98 -10.63 7.16
CA LYS A 72 18.19 -9.40 6.38
C LYS A 72 16.88 -8.97 5.73
N VAL A 73 16.65 -7.67 5.67
CA VAL A 73 15.51 -7.06 4.99
C VAL A 73 16.06 -6.18 3.89
N VAL A 74 15.80 -6.56 2.65
CA VAL A 74 16.33 -5.87 1.47
C VAL A 74 15.22 -5.65 0.46
N PRO A 75 15.15 -4.49 -0.18
CA PRO A 75 14.34 -4.34 -1.37
C PRO A 75 15.01 -5.08 -2.54
N GLU A 76 14.20 -5.66 -3.42
CA GLU A 76 14.63 -6.29 -4.67
C GLU A 76 14.00 -5.61 -5.89
N GLY A 77 14.62 -5.77 -7.06
CA GLY A 77 14.23 -5.08 -8.29
C GLY A 77 14.78 -3.66 -8.35
N THR A 78 13.92 -2.67 -8.60
CA THR A 78 14.31 -1.25 -8.71
C THR A 78 14.54 -0.56 -7.35
N GLY A 79 14.30 -1.26 -6.25
CA GLY A 79 14.53 -0.74 -4.91
C GLY A 79 15.99 -0.80 -4.49
N ARG A 80 16.35 0.00 -3.49
CA ARG A 80 17.71 0.07 -2.94
C ARG A 80 17.72 0.21 -1.43
N THR A 81 18.75 -0.30 -0.79
CA THR A 81 18.99 -0.07 0.64
C THR A 81 19.89 1.15 0.80
N VAL A 82 19.51 2.08 1.69
CA VAL A 82 20.33 3.23 2.07
C VAL A 82 20.44 3.22 3.59
N ALA A 83 21.65 3.01 4.11
CA ALA A 83 21.90 2.78 5.53
C ALA A 83 20.96 1.69 6.10
N SER A 84 20.13 2.01 7.09
CA SER A 84 19.14 1.09 7.70
C SER A 84 17.72 1.27 7.16
N ALA A 85 17.58 1.83 5.95
CA ALA A 85 16.30 2.06 5.31
C ALA A 85 16.20 1.39 3.93
N ALA A 86 15.05 0.78 3.65
CA ALA A 86 14.70 0.30 2.33
C ALA A 86 13.98 1.40 1.55
N VAL A 87 14.48 1.76 0.37
CA VAL A 87 13.89 2.76 -0.52
C VAL A 87 13.28 2.05 -1.72
N LEU A 88 11.97 2.17 -1.86
CA LEU A 88 11.17 1.59 -2.92
C LEU A 88 10.67 2.70 -3.86
N PRO A 89 11.04 2.70 -5.16
CA PRO A 89 10.52 3.67 -6.11
C PRO A 89 9.00 3.59 -6.25
N ALA A 90 8.33 4.73 -6.11
CA ALA A 90 6.90 4.83 -6.36
C ALA A 90 6.68 5.07 -7.85
N VAL A 91 5.87 4.22 -8.47
CA VAL A 91 5.56 4.25 -9.91
C VAL A 91 4.13 4.70 -10.21
N GLY A 92 3.32 4.90 -9.17
CA GLY A 92 1.95 5.35 -9.35
C GLY A 92 1.14 5.39 -8.06
N GLY A 93 -0.17 5.50 -8.22
CA GLY A 93 -1.13 5.65 -7.13
C GLY A 93 -1.88 6.98 -7.20
N ARG A 94 -2.72 7.23 -6.21
CA ARG A 94 -3.52 8.45 -6.10
C ARG A 94 -3.53 8.92 -4.67
N ILE A 95 -3.34 10.22 -4.47
CA ILE A 95 -3.32 10.80 -3.13
C ILE A 95 -4.07 12.12 -3.08
N VAL A 96 -4.84 12.31 -2.02
CA VAL A 96 -5.44 13.59 -1.68
C VAL A 96 -4.36 14.50 -1.11
N THR A 97 -4.04 15.55 -1.83
CA THR A 97 -2.89 16.43 -1.52
C THR A 97 -2.93 17.09 -0.14
N LYS A 98 -4.14 17.41 0.36
CA LYS A 98 -4.32 18.07 1.66
C LYS A 98 -4.20 17.11 2.85
N SER A 99 -4.82 15.93 2.76
CA SER A 99 -4.91 14.96 3.86
C SER A 99 -3.90 13.81 3.77
N LEU A 100 -3.20 13.67 2.63
CA LEU A 100 -2.34 12.54 2.31
C LEU A 100 -3.06 11.18 2.32
N ILE A 101 -4.39 11.17 2.23
CA ILE A 101 -5.19 9.95 2.14
C ILE A 101 -5.14 9.42 0.70
N GLY A 102 -4.82 8.13 0.53
CA GLY A 102 -4.82 7.45 -0.75
C GLY A 102 -3.89 6.25 -0.80
N SER A 103 -3.40 5.92 -1.99
CA SER A 103 -2.49 4.80 -2.23
C SER A 103 -1.26 5.22 -3.05
N VAL A 104 -0.12 4.58 -2.75
CA VAL A 104 1.16 4.73 -3.43
C VAL A 104 1.64 3.34 -3.81
N HIS A 105 1.86 3.10 -5.11
CA HIS A 105 2.28 1.80 -5.65
C HIS A 105 3.77 1.81 -5.97
N THR A 106 4.46 0.70 -5.70
CA THR A 106 5.90 0.54 -5.96
C THR A 106 6.16 -0.59 -6.95
N ALA A 107 7.20 -0.42 -7.78
CA ALA A 107 7.69 -1.48 -8.66
C ALA A 107 8.70 -2.42 -7.96
N ALA A 108 9.21 -2.04 -6.79
CA ALA A 108 10.14 -2.84 -6.02
C ALA A 108 9.41 -3.89 -5.16
N SER A 109 10.12 -4.99 -4.90
CA SER A 109 9.70 -6.03 -3.97
C SER A 109 10.43 -5.85 -2.63
N LEU A 110 9.86 -6.42 -1.56
CA LEU A 110 10.48 -6.43 -0.24
C LEU A 110 10.80 -7.86 0.17
N THR A 111 12.08 -8.16 0.34
CA THR A 111 12.58 -9.51 0.61
C THR A 111 13.17 -9.62 2.00
N PHE A 112 12.75 -10.66 2.72
CA PHE A 112 13.30 -11.07 4.00
C PHE A 112 14.09 -12.36 3.77
N ALA A 113 15.37 -12.36 4.15
CA ALA A 113 16.27 -13.48 3.89
C ALA A 113 16.98 -13.92 5.17
N GLN A 114 17.11 -15.23 5.35
CA GLN A 114 17.90 -15.85 6.41
C GLN A 114 18.65 -17.06 5.83
N GLY A 115 19.98 -16.94 5.70
CA GLY A 115 20.78 -17.94 5.00
C GLY A 115 20.26 -18.16 3.57
N SER A 116 19.90 -19.40 3.24
CA SER A 116 19.33 -19.80 1.94
C SER A 116 17.83 -19.55 1.79
N LYS A 117 17.11 -19.27 2.89
CA LYS A 117 15.65 -19.09 2.87
C LYS A 117 15.29 -17.63 2.58
N LYS A 118 14.30 -17.43 1.71
CA LYS A 118 13.84 -16.09 1.30
C LYS A 118 12.31 -16.02 1.25
N VAL A 119 11.78 -14.88 1.66
CA VAL A 119 10.37 -14.50 1.53
C VAL A 119 10.31 -13.15 0.84
N THR A 120 9.81 -13.15 -0.40
CA THR A 120 9.67 -11.94 -1.22
C THR A 120 8.20 -11.53 -1.29
N PHE A 121 7.91 -10.29 -0.92
CA PHE A 121 6.62 -9.66 -1.15
C PHE A 121 6.72 -8.76 -2.38
N THR A 122 5.97 -9.10 -3.44
CA THR A 122 5.91 -8.33 -4.68
C THR A 122 4.74 -7.34 -4.67
N ASN A 123 4.65 -6.46 -5.67
CA ASN A 123 3.53 -5.52 -5.83
C ASN A 123 3.21 -4.72 -4.56
N VAL A 124 4.26 -4.26 -3.88
CA VAL A 124 4.13 -3.55 -2.62
C VAL A 124 3.35 -2.25 -2.85
N ALA A 125 2.39 -1.97 -1.97
CA ALA A 125 1.64 -0.72 -2.01
C ALA A 125 1.40 -0.20 -0.59
N LEU A 126 1.66 1.09 -0.41
CA LEU A 126 1.33 1.83 0.81
C LEU A 126 -0.05 2.45 0.60
N ASN A 127 -0.98 2.18 1.50
CA ASN A 127 -2.32 2.75 1.45
C ASN A 127 -2.66 3.40 2.80
N THR A 128 -2.75 4.73 2.82
CA THR A 128 -3.04 5.51 4.02
C THR A 128 -4.53 5.51 4.37
N GLU A 129 -5.41 5.25 3.40
CA GLU A 129 -6.86 5.12 3.61
C GLU A 129 -7.20 3.86 4.42
N SER A 130 -6.73 2.70 3.96
CA SER A 130 -6.83 1.42 4.67
C SER A 130 -5.80 1.23 5.78
N ARG A 131 -4.88 2.19 5.93
CA ARG A 131 -3.79 2.21 6.93
C ARG A 131 -2.92 0.94 6.90
N LYS A 132 -2.56 0.47 5.71
CA LYS A 132 -1.79 -0.76 5.52
C LYS A 132 -0.72 -0.60 4.44
N ILE A 133 0.41 -1.28 4.63
CA ILE A 133 1.30 -1.64 3.53
C ILE A 133 0.97 -3.08 3.15
N THR A 134 0.62 -3.28 1.90
CA THR A 134 0.25 -4.59 1.35
C THR A 134 1.28 -5.04 0.34
N GLY A 135 1.39 -6.35 0.12
CA GLY A 135 2.14 -6.93 -0.98
C GLY A 135 1.60 -8.33 -1.30
N SER A 136 2.08 -8.91 -2.38
CA SER A 136 1.68 -10.24 -2.83
C SER A 136 2.73 -11.26 -2.42
N TYR A 137 2.30 -12.35 -1.78
CA TYR A 137 3.11 -13.50 -1.45
C TYR A 137 2.42 -14.75 -2.01
N LYS A 138 3.11 -15.51 -2.88
CA LYS A 138 2.53 -16.68 -3.57
C LYS A 138 1.17 -16.39 -4.23
N LYS A 139 1.08 -15.26 -4.96
CA LYS A 139 -0.15 -14.75 -5.63
C LYS A 139 -1.27 -14.28 -4.68
N THR A 140 -1.12 -14.43 -3.35
CA THR A 140 -2.09 -13.92 -2.37
C THR A 140 -1.71 -12.53 -1.88
N ARG A 141 -2.67 -11.61 -1.83
CA ARG A 141 -2.47 -10.27 -1.26
C ARG A 141 -2.45 -10.36 0.26
N VAL A 142 -1.39 -9.87 0.89
CA VAL A 142 -1.19 -9.89 2.34
C VAL A 142 -0.90 -8.47 2.84
N ALA A 143 -1.49 -8.11 3.98
CA ALA A 143 -1.07 -6.93 4.71
C ALA A 143 0.27 -7.21 5.38
N ILE A 144 1.35 -6.60 4.91
CA ILE A 144 2.69 -6.75 5.49
C ILE A 144 2.77 -5.94 6.78
N TYR A 145 2.37 -4.68 6.69
CA TYR A 145 2.41 -3.74 7.81
C TYR A 145 1.09 -3.01 8.00
N GLN A 146 0.83 -2.60 9.23
CA GLN A 146 -0.19 -1.62 9.61
C GLN A 146 0.47 -0.26 9.81
N LEU A 147 -0.21 0.79 9.36
CA LEU A 147 0.24 2.17 9.45
C LEU A 147 -0.43 2.86 10.63
N ARG A 148 0.36 3.54 11.46
CA ARG A 148 -0.12 4.44 12.50
C ARG A 148 0.13 5.87 12.04
N LEU A 149 -0.95 6.56 11.70
CA LEU A 149 -0.91 7.92 11.13
C LEU A 149 -0.94 9.03 12.19
N LYS A 150 -0.90 8.69 13.49
CA LYS A 150 -1.02 9.67 14.59
C LYS A 150 0.06 10.76 14.54
N SER A 151 1.27 10.40 14.10
CA SER A 151 2.41 11.33 13.99
C SER A 151 2.69 11.77 12.55
N LEU A 152 1.78 11.47 11.62
CA LEU A 152 1.95 11.80 10.20
C LEU A 152 2.17 13.31 10.04
N THR A 153 3.30 13.66 9.43
CA THR A 153 3.61 15.04 9.07
C THR A 153 3.56 15.19 7.56
N ARG A 154 2.88 16.24 7.09
CA ARG A 154 2.83 16.61 5.67
C ARG A 154 3.78 17.77 5.41
N THR A 155 4.58 17.64 4.36
CA THR A 155 5.46 18.69 3.87
C THR A 155 5.36 18.77 2.35
N VAL A 156 5.53 19.97 1.81
CA VAL A 156 5.68 20.19 0.36
C VAL A 156 7.11 20.70 0.17
N ASN A 157 7.91 19.96 -0.59
CA ASN A 157 9.28 20.36 -0.88
C ASN A 157 9.30 21.47 -1.94
N LYS A 158 10.45 22.15 -2.08
CA LYS A 158 10.65 23.23 -3.06
C LYS A 158 10.40 22.80 -4.51
N ASP A 159 10.60 21.52 -4.81
CA ASP A 159 10.33 20.88 -6.11
C ASP A 159 8.83 20.53 -6.33
N GLY A 160 7.96 20.89 -5.38
CA GLY A 160 6.53 20.56 -5.42
C GLY A 160 6.21 19.12 -5.01
N ALA A 161 7.19 18.34 -4.55
CA ALA A 161 6.95 16.99 -4.08
C ALA A 161 6.18 16.99 -2.76
N LEU A 162 5.14 16.16 -2.69
CA LEU A 162 4.41 15.92 -1.45
C LEU A 162 5.14 14.86 -0.63
N VAL A 163 5.46 15.17 0.62
CA VAL A 163 6.13 14.27 1.54
C VAL A 163 5.23 13.99 2.73
N GLY A 164 4.95 12.71 2.97
CA GLY A 164 4.33 12.21 4.20
C GLY A 164 5.38 11.47 5.02
N SER A 165 5.70 11.98 6.21
CA SER A 165 6.76 11.43 7.08
C SER A 165 6.23 11.07 8.47
N LYS A 166 7.10 10.45 9.29
CA LYS A 166 6.80 10.02 10.67
C LYS A 166 5.61 9.06 10.78
N ILE A 167 5.41 8.21 9.79
CA ILE A 167 4.36 7.18 9.81
C ILE A 167 4.90 5.96 10.55
N SER A 168 4.40 5.64 11.74
CA SER A 168 4.87 4.44 12.44
C SER A 168 4.34 3.19 11.77
N VAL A 169 5.22 2.22 11.57
CA VAL A 169 4.95 0.98 10.85
C VAL A 169 5.00 -0.18 11.83
N VAL A 170 3.96 -0.99 11.81
CA VAL A 170 3.78 -2.12 12.71
C VAL A 170 3.60 -3.39 11.90
N LEU A 171 4.33 -4.46 12.22
CA LEU A 171 4.21 -5.73 11.51
C LEU A 171 2.83 -6.37 11.76
N SER A 172 2.18 -6.86 10.71
CA SER A 172 0.90 -7.55 10.84
C SER A 172 1.11 -8.97 11.39
N SER A 173 0.08 -9.52 12.06
CA SER A 173 0.12 -10.92 12.52
C SER A 173 0.24 -11.91 11.38
N SER A 174 -0.49 -11.70 10.27
CA SER A 174 -0.44 -12.58 9.10
C SER A 174 0.96 -12.62 8.47
N ALA A 175 1.61 -11.46 8.33
CA ALA A 175 2.96 -11.36 7.79
C ALA A 175 3.98 -11.98 8.74
N ALA A 176 3.86 -11.74 10.04
CA ALA A 176 4.72 -12.37 11.05
C ALA A 176 4.67 -13.90 10.97
N SER A 177 3.46 -14.48 10.88
CA SER A 177 3.29 -15.93 10.75
C SER A 177 3.91 -16.48 9.46
N ILE A 178 3.73 -15.80 8.33
CA ILE A 178 4.34 -16.20 7.05
C ILE A 178 5.87 -16.17 7.15
N LEU A 179 6.43 -15.08 7.68
CA LEU A 179 7.88 -14.89 7.82
C LEU A 179 8.49 -15.92 8.75
N ASN A 180 7.93 -16.11 9.94
CA ASN A 180 8.39 -17.10 10.91
C ASN A 180 8.36 -18.52 10.32
N LYS A 181 7.25 -18.90 9.67
CA LYS A 181 7.10 -20.23 9.07
C LYS A 181 8.07 -20.46 7.92
N ALA A 182 8.20 -19.50 7.02
CA ALA A 182 9.00 -19.66 5.80
C ALA A 182 10.51 -19.53 6.06
N LEU A 183 10.93 -18.70 7.02
CA LEU A 183 12.35 -18.54 7.39
C LEU A 183 12.76 -19.56 8.48
N GLY A 184 11.82 -20.03 9.30
CA GLY A 184 12.12 -20.90 10.44
C GLY A 184 12.68 -20.12 11.63
N VAL A 185 12.08 -18.96 11.92
CA VAL A 185 12.42 -18.10 13.06
C VAL A 185 11.18 -17.78 13.88
N THR A 186 11.38 -17.22 15.08
CA THR A 186 10.30 -16.78 15.98
C THR A 186 10.41 -15.29 16.33
N VAL A 187 11.34 -14.57 15.67
CA VAL A 187 11.64 -13.16 15.97
C VAL A 187 10.51 -12.21 15.58
N PHE A 188 9.66 -12.59 14.61
CA PHE A 188 8.57 -11.74 14.16
C PHE A 188 7.33 -11.94 15.02
N ARG A 189 6.81 -10.86 15.59
CA ARG A 189 5.55 -10.86 16.34
C ARG A 189 4.50 -9.99 15.65
N GLY A 190 3.26 -10.44 15.67
CA GLY A 190 2.13 -9.61 15.26
C GLY A 190 2.05 -8.35 16.13
N LYS A 191 1.69 -7.22 15.53
CA LYS A 191 1.64 -5.90 16.17
C LYS A 191 3.00 -5.39 16.67
N GLN A 192 4.12 -6.00 16.26
CA GLN A 192 5.46 -5.53 16.63
C GLN A 192 5.79 -4.20 15.94
N PRO A 193 6.24 -3.17 16.66
CA PRO A 193 6.79 -1.96 16.06
C PRO A 193 7.99 -2.31 15.18
N PHE A 194 7.90 -1.98 13.89
CA PHE A 194 8.94 -2.33 12.93
C PHE A 194 9.83 -1.15 12.61
N GLY A 195 9.26 0.05 12.50
CA GLY A 195 10.00 1.23 12.09
C GLY A 195 9.12 2.39 11.70
N THR A 196 9.62 3.25 10.83
CA THR A 196 8.93 4.42 10.29
C THR A 196 8.94 4.41 8.77
N ALA A 197 7.80 4.77 8.19
CA ALA A 197 7.66 4.98 6.76
C ALA A 197 7.64 6.49 6.46
N THR A 198 8.29 6.84 5.36
CA THR A 198 8.17 8.13 4.71
C THR A 198 7.87 7.88 3.25
N PHE A 199 6.90 8.58 2.66
CA PHE A 199 6.72 8.56 1.22
C PHE A 199 6.89 9.97 0.65
N ARG A 200 7.47 10.04 -0.54
CA ARG A 200 7.59 11.25 -1.37
C ARG A 200 6.87 10.97 -2.68
N ALA A 201 6.01 11.88 -3.12
CA ALA A 201 5.22 11.73 -4.33
C ALA A 201 5.23 13.02 -5.16
N MET A 202 5.64 12.88 -6.42
CA MET A 202 5.41 13.87 -7.47
C MET A 202 4.02 13.63 -8.03
N THR A 203 3.23 14.69 -8.18
CA THR A 203 1.87 14.58 -8.68
C THR A 203 1.71 15.33 -9.99
N LYS A 204 0.92 14.78 -10.92
CA LYS A 204 0.60 15.51 -12.15
C LYS A 204 -0.26 16.72 -11.79
N SER A 205 0.28 17.92 -12.01
CA SER A 205 -0.51 19.14 -12.02
C SER A 205 -1.62 18.97 -13.05
N LYS A 206 -2.88 19.18 -12.66
CA LYS A 206 -3.92 19.42 -13.66
C LYS A 206 -3.57 20.75 -14.30
N SER A 207 -2.85 20.71 -15.42
CA SER A 207 -2.87 21.82 -16.38
C SER A 207 -4.35 22.08 -16.65
N SER A 208 -4.84 23.22 -16.16
CA SER A 208 -6.16 23.73 -16.50
C SER A 208 -6.22 23.74 -18.01
N LYS A 209 -6.95 22.79 -18.58
CA LYS A 209 -7.26 22.74 -20.01
C LYS A 209 -8.02 24.04 -20.27
N LYS A 210 -7.28 25.10 -20.64
CA LYS A 210 -7.83 26.36 -21.13
C LYS A 210 -8.78 25.93 -22.23
N LYS A 211 -10.07 26.19 -22.02
CA LYS A 211 -11.17 25.84 -22.91
C LYS A 211 -10.88 26.57 -24.23
N SER A 212 -10.13 25.92 -25.11
CA SER A 212 -9.95 26.34 -26.49
C SER A 212 -11.30 26.08 -27.15
N SER A 213 -12.13 27.11 -27.12
CA SER A 213 -13.27 27.26 -28.02
C SER A 213 -12.75 27.31 -29.46
N SER A 214 -12.45 26.14 -30.04
CA SER A 214 -12.24 26.05 -31.49
C SER A 214 -13.61 26.11 -32.16
N LYS A 215 -13.96 27.34 -32.46
CA LYS A 215 -14.95 27.79 -33.44
C LYS A 215 -14.98 26.85 -34.65
N LYS A 216 -16.12 26.19 -34.84
CA LYS A 216 -16.81 25.90 -36.11
C LYS A 216 -15.95 26.13 -37.38
N SER A 217 -15.59 25.05 -38.07
CA SER A 217 -15.40 25.07 -39.53
C SER A 217 -15.84 23.72 -40.11
N SER A 218 -16.97 23.77 -40.80
CA SER A 218 -17.54 22.73 -41.62
C SER A 218 -16.81 22.66 -42.96
N THR A 219 -16.14 21.55 -43.26
CA THR A 219 -15.73 21.23 -44.64
C THR A 219 -15.79 19.73 -44.90
N LYS A 220 -16.94 19.34 -45.43
CA LYS A 220 -17.19 18.33 -46.47
C LYS A 220 -15.94 17.96 -47.30
N LYS A 221 -15.49 16.69 -47.26
CA LYS A 221 -15.03 15.97 -48.48
C LYS A 221 -14.69 14.48 -48.25
N LYS A 222 -15.40 13.68 -49.05
CA LYS A 222 -14.97 12.50 -49.84
C LYS A 222 -14.41 11.25 -49.15
N SER A 223 -15.29 10.25 -49.16
CA SER A 223 -15.04 8.82 -49.33
C SER A 223 -13.92 8.49 -50.35
N SER A 224 -13.01 7.60 -49.96
CA SER A 224 -12.33 6.66 -50.86
C SER A 224 -11.64 5.56 -50.05
N SER A 225 -12.12 4.34 -50.25
CA SER A 225 -11.58 3.05 -49.83
C SER A 225 -10.31 2.68 -50.60
N THR A 226 -9.29 2.12 -49.93
CA THR A 226 -8.34 1.21 -50.59
C THR A 226 -7.78 0.20 -49.60
N THR A 227 -8.06 -1.07 -49.91
CA THR A 227 -7.55 -2.31 -49.34
C THR A 227 -6.10 -2.52 -49.75
N THR A 228 -5.24 -3.01 -48.86
CA THR A 228 -4.06 -3.79 -49.29
C THR A 228 -3.73 -4.85 -48.26
N THR A 229 -4.04 -6.08 -48.63
CA THR A 229 -3.59 -7.34 -48.05
C THR A 229 -2.14 -7.57 -48.46
N THR A 230 -1.25 -7.95 -47.55
CA THR A 230 0.07 -8.47 -47.92
C THR A 230 0.42 -9.66 -47.04
N THR A 231 0.17 -10.83 -47.62
CA THR A 231 0.70 -12.13 -47.22
C THR A 231 2.18 -12.17 -47.60
N SER A 232 3.06 -12.55 -46.68
CA SER A 232 4.39 -13.02 -47.07
C SER A 232 4.83 -14.15 -46.15
N ALA A 233 4.92 -15.33 -46.77
CA ALA A 233 5.51 -16.53 -46.21
C ALA A 233 7.02 -16.52 -46.48
N LYS A 234 7.80 -16.97 -45.50
CA LYS A 234 8.97 -17.83 -45.74
C LYS A 234 9.33 -18.56 -44.46
#